data_AF-A0A445BZ29-F1
#
_entry.id   AF-A0A445BZ29-F1
#
_cell.length_a   1.000
_cell.length_b   1.000
_cell.length_c   1.000
_cell.angle_alpha   90.00
_cell.angle_beta   90.00
_cell.angle_gamma   90.00
#
_symmetry.space_group_name_H-M   'P 1'
#
loop_
_entity.id
_entity.type
_entity.pdbx_description
1 polymer ?
#
loop_
_entity_poly.entity_id
_entity_poly.type
_entity_poly.pdbx_seq_one_letter_code
_entity_poly.pdbx_strand_id
1 'polypeptide(L)'
;MASSSRRSTSGTYGSGNITGDRFCDCGLRALLQVSNSVANPGRKYYACPTRRCGWFRWAGPNVKPSDSGDDRSSQPNFDFKPSERVERLNAEVVYLKFLMCVQLLVSLVCVVLIIVVLCKL
;
A
#
# COMPACT_ATOMS: atom_id res chain seq x y z
N MET A 1 27.86 -21.01 -0.86
CA MET A 1 26.60 -20.25 -0.65
C MET A 1 26.16 -19.70 -1.99
N ALA A 2 25.22 -20.37 -2.66
CA ALA A 2 24.75 -19.97 -3.99
C ALA A 2 23.46 -19.12 -3.83
N SER A 3 23.60 -17.80 -3.93
CA SER A 3 22.45 -16.89 -3.94
C SER A 3 21.73 -17.00 -5.27
N SER A 4 20.59 -17.69 -5.25
CA SER A 4 19.71 -17.88 -6.40
C SER A 4 19.11 -16.54 -6.84
N SER A 5 19.71 -15.92 -7.86
CA SER A 5 19.12 -14.78 -8.57
C SER A 5 17.92 -15.28 -9.36
N ARG A 6 16.71 -15.04 -8.84
CA ARG A 6 15.46 -15.27 -9.58
C ARG A 6 15.38 -14.25 -10.71
N ARG A 7 15.97 -14.59 -11.85
CA ARG A 7 15.83 -13.86 -13.11
C ARG A 7 14.44 -14.17 -13.66
N SER A 8 13.43 -13.46 -13.20
CA SER A 8 12.10 -13.46 -13.81
C SER A 8 12.14 -12.63 -15.09
N THR A 9 12.58 -13.23 -16.19
CA THR A 9 12.33 -12.73 -17.55
C THR A 9 10.89 -13.02 -17.93
N SER A 10 9.97 -12.16 -17.50
CA SER A 10 8.63 -12.05 -18.11
C SER A 10 8.55 -10.71 -18.82
N GLY A 11 8.95 -10.74 -20.10
CA GLY A 11 8.74 -9.64 -21.04
C GLY A 11 7.27 -9.56 -21.39
N THR A 12 6.47 -9.00 -20.49
CA THR A 12 5.09 -8.65 -20.78
C THR A 12 5.04 -7.13 -20.85
N TYR A 13 4.79 -6.60 -22.03
CA TYR A 13 4.39 -5.20 -22.21
C TYR A 13 2.98 -5.04 -21.62
N GLY A 14 2.91 -5.09 -20.28
CA GLY A 14 1.69 -4.99 -19.51
C GLY A 14 1.22 -3.55 -19.51
N SER A 15 0.35 -3.22 -20.47
CA SER A 15 -0.54 -2.06 -20.39
C SER A 15 -1.61 -2.33 -19.32
N GLY A 16 -1.21 -2.39 -18.05
CA GLY A 16 -2.09 -2.81 -16.95
C GLY A 16 -1.73 -2.15 -15.62
N ASN A 17 -2.48 -1.11 -15.27
CA ASN A 17 -2.62 -0.52 -13.93
C ASN A 17 -1.36 0.14 -13.29
N ILE A 18 -1.23 1.44 -13.56
CA ILE A 18 -0.07 2.32 -13.33
C ILE A 18 0.31 2.53 -11.85
N THR A 19 -0.51 2.08 -10.90
CA THR A 19 -0.32 2.39 -9.48
C THR A 19 0.53 1.36 -8.71
N GLY A 20 0.58 0.09 -9.16
CA GLY A 20 1.35 -0.97 -8.50
C GLY A 20 2.78 -1.19 -9.03
N ASP A 21 3.04 -0.77 -10.27
CA ASP A 21 4.27 -1.13 -11.01
C ASP A 21 5.50 -0.28 -10.68
N ARG A 22 5.39 0.66 -9.74
CA ARG A 22 6.45 1.64 -9.45
C ARG A 22 7.03 1.51 -8.04
N PHE A 23 6.80 0.42 -7.33
CA PHE A 23 7.40 0.16 -6.01
C PHE A 23 8.33 -1.04 -6.06
N CYS A 24 9.50 -0.92 -5.44
CA CYS A 24 10.42 -2.03 -5.27
C CYS A 24 10.08 -2.86 -4.02
N ASP A 25 10.72 -4.02 -3.87
CA ASP A 25 10.51 -4.91 -2.71
C ASP A 25 10.90 -4.30 -1.36
N CYS A 26 11.61 -3.15 -1.35
CA CYS A 26 11.88 -2.38 -0.13
C CYS A 26 10.70 -1.48 0.28
N GLY A 27 9.60 -1.45 -0.49
CA GLY A 27 8.48 -0.53 -0.31
C GLY A 27 8.75 0.91 -0.78
N LEU A 28 9.87 1.16 -1.49
CA LEU A 28 10.23 2.49 -1.98
C LEU A 28 9.77 2.68 -3.43
N ARG A 29 9.39 3.93 -3.78
CA ARG A 29 9.09 4.30 -5.18
C ARG A 29 10.35 4.14 -6.03
N ALA A 30 10.24 3.37 -7.10
CA ALA A 30 11.30 3.13 -8.06
C ALA A 30 11.53 4.37 -8.93
N LEU A 31 12.80 4.69 -9.18
CA LEU A 31 13.20 5.88 -9.92
C LEU A 31 13.31 5.56 -11.41
N LEU A 32 12.78 6.46 -12.25
CA LEU A 32 12.96 6.40 -13.70
C LEU A 32 14.39 6.80 -14.08
N GLN A 33 15.05 5.96 -14.86
CA GLN A 33 16.43 6.14 -15.30
C GLN A 33 16.56 5.83 -16.80
N VAL A 34 17.60 6.36 -17.42
CA VAL A 34 17.94 6.10 -18.82
C VAL A 34 19.13 5.14 -18.86
N SER A 35 19.03 4.08 -19.67
CA SER A 35 20.12 3.13 -19.86
C SER A 35 21.20 3.73 -20.75
N ASN A 36 22.44 3.67 -20.24
CA ASN A 36 23.65 4.04 -20.96
C ASN A 36 24.40 2.81 -21.50
N SER A 37 23.77 1.62 -21.47
CA SER A 37 24.40 0.39 -21.97
C SER A 37 24.43 0.36 -23.49
N VAL A 38 25.49 -0.22 -24.07
CA VAL A 38 25.63 -0.41 -25.53
C VAL A 38 24.48 -1.23 -26.11
N ALA A 39 23.96 -2.19 -25.35
CA ALA A 39 22.87 -3.06 -25.80
C ALA A 39 21.48 -2.40 -25.72
N ASN A 40 21.29 -1.40 -24.87
CA ASN A 40 20.00 -0.72 -24.68
C ASN A 40 20.20 0.80 -24.53
N PRO A 41 20.80 1.49 -25.52
CA PRO A 41 21.13 2.90 -25.38
C PRO A 41 19.85 3.73 -25.35
N GLY A 42 19.73 4.65 -24.40
CA GLY A 42 18.59 5.56 -24.29
C GLY A 42 17.29 4.93 -23.78
N ARG A 43 17.24 3.60 -23.58
CA ARG A 43 16.03 2.93 -23.12
C ARG A 43 15.76 3.23 -21.65
N LYS A 44 14.53 3.61 -21.32
CA LYS A 44 14.14 3.97 -19.96
C LYS A 44 13.77 2.75 -19.12
N TYR A 45 14.15 2.77 -17.84
CA TYR A 45 13.84 1.72 -16.89
C TYR A 45 13.55 2.31 -15.50
N TYR A 46 12.76 1.58 -14.71
CA TYR A 46 12.56 1.85 -13.30
C TYR A 46 13.43 0.90 -12.47
N ALA A 47 14.04 1.40 -11.40
CA ALA A 47 14.81 0.56 -10.50
C ALA A 47 14.79 1.07 -9.06
N CYS A 48 15.13 0.18 -8.11
CA CYS A 48 15.20 0.52 -6.70
C CYS A 48 16.17 1.70 -6.47
N PRO A 49 15.74 2.77 -5.77
CA PRO A 49 16.57 3.95 -5.56
C PRO A 49 17.81 3.65 -4.70
N THR A 50 17.68 2.70 -3.77
CA THR A 50 18.78 2.29 -2.88
C THR A 50 19.57 1.09 -3.42
N ARG A 51 19.19 0.54 -4.59
CA ARG A 51 19.78 -0.66 -5.21
C ARG A 51 19.83 -1.92 -4.34
N ARG A 52 19.20 -1.94 -3.15
CA ARG A 52 19.31 -3.03 -2.17
C ARG A 52 18.64 -4.34 -2.59
N CYS A 53 17.47 -4.28 -3.21
CA CYS A 53 16.69 -5.47 -3.58
C CYS A 53 16.87 -5.93 -5.03
N GLY A 54 17.61 -5.18 -5.85
CA GLY A 54 17.81 -5.52 -7.27
C GLY A 54 16.56 -5.39 -8.16
N TRP A 55 15.43 -4.87 -7.64
CA TRP A 55 14.22 -4.65 -8.41
C TRP A 55 14.47 -3.73 -9.62
N PHE A 56 14.00 -4.17 -10.80
CA PHE A 56 14.19 -3.53 -12.09
C PHE A 56 13.01 -3.84 -13.02
N ARG A 57 12.53 -2.85 -13.77
CA ARG A 57 11.57 -3.04 -14.87
C ARG A 57 11.81 -2.05 -16.01
N TRP A 58 11.61 -2.49 -17.25
CA TRP A 58 11.63 -1.59 -18.40
C TRP A 58 10.41 -0.65 -18.37
N ALA A 59 10.62 0.61 -18.71
CA ALA A 59 9.54 1.56 -18.87
C ALA A 59 8.82 1.34 -20.21
N GLY A 60 7.52 1.67 -20.25
CA GLY A 60 6.75 1.67 -21.49
C GLY A 60 7.24 2.73 -22.49
N PRO A 61 6.91 2.58 -23.79
CA PRO A 61 7.40 3.45 -24.86
C PRO A 61 6.94 4.92 -24.75
N ASN A 62 5.89 5.20 -23.96
CA ASN A 62 5.25 6.50 -23.81
C ASN A 62 5.65 7.27 -22.53
N VAL A 63 6.68 6.83 -21.80
CA VAL A 63 7.11 7.52 -20.55
C VAL A 63 7.88 8.79 -20.88
N LYS A 64 7.33 9.96 -20.51
CA LYS A 64 7.97 11.28 -20.69
C LYS A 64 9.01 11.54 -19.58
N PRO A 65 10.11 12.29 -19.86
CA PRO A 65 11.16 12.59 -18.86
C PRO A 65 10.66 13.33 -17.61
N SER A 66 9.53 14.03 -17.71
CA SER A 66 8.88 14.79 -16.63
C SER A 66 8.27 13.91 -15.52
N ASP A 67 8.34 12.58 -15.65
CA ASP A 67 8.00 11.64 -14.57
C ASP A 67 9.14 11.54 -13.51
N SER A 68 10.20 12.32 -13.69
CA SER A 68 11.35 12.46 -12.79
C SER A 68 11.16 13.71 -11.91
N GLY A 69 10.32 13.61 -10.89
CA GLY A 69 10.51 14.44 -9.69
C GLY A 69 10.00 15.88 -9.70
N ASP A 70 8.93 16.20 -10.44
CA ASP A 70 8.05 17.32 -10.10
C ASP A 70 6.60 16.83 -9.99
N ASP A 71 6.28 16.15 -8.89
CA ASP A 71 4.90 16.07 -8.39
C ASP A 71 4.48 17.46 -7.83
N ARG A 72 4.61 18.52 -8.65
CA ARG A 72 4.12 19.88 -8.38
C ARG A 72 3.12 20.38 -9.42
N SER A 73 2.82 19.63 -10.48
CA SER A 73 1.74 20.01 -11.41
C SER A 73 1.07 18.80 -12.08
N SER A 74 0.63 17.85 -11.27
CA SER A 74 -0.45 16.93 -11.65
C SER A 74 -1.08 16.46 -10.35
N GLN A 75 -1.86 17.33 -9.70
CA GLN A 75 -3.04 16.80 -9.03
C GLN A 75 -3.87 16.16 -10.16
N PRO A 76 -4.00 14.82 -10.26
CA PRO A 76 -5.30 14.36 -10.67
C PRO A 76 -6.25 14.96 -9.62
N ASN A 77 -7.37 15.54 -10.05
CA ASN A 77 -8.54 15.67 -9.18
C ASN A 77 -8.99 14.25 -8.78
N PHE A 78 -8.14 13.51 -8.06
CA PHE A 78 -8.63 12.57 -7.09
C PHE A 78 -9.01 13.45 -5.91
N ASP A 79 -10.26 13.89 -5.94
CA ASP A 79 -11.11 13.95 -4.76
C ASP A 79 -11.11 12.56 -4.09
N PHE A 80 -9.94 12.06 -3.70
CA PHE A 80 -9.83 10.98 -2.76
C PHE A 80 -10.06 11.64 -1.42
N LYS A 81 -11.32 12.02 -1.19
CA LYS A 81 -11.84 12.70 -0.01
C LYS A 81 -11.48 11.83 1.20
N PRO A 82 -10.31 12.05 1.83
CA PRO A 82 -9.82 11.15 2.86
C PRO A 82 -10.75 11.27 4.05
N SER A 83 -11.34 12.46 4.22
CA SER A 83 -12.40 12.78 5.15
C SER A 83 -13.60 11.83 5.04
N GLU A 84 -14.07 11.45 3.85
CA GLU A 84 -15.28 10.61 3.72
C GLU A 84 -15.01 9.15 4.10
N ARG A 85 -13.82 8.62 3.79
CA ARG A 85 -13.41 7.28 4.23
C ARG A 85 -13.06 7.24 5.72
N VAL A 86 -12.40 8.29 6.23
CA VAL A 86 -12.08 8.44 7.66
C VAL A 86 -13.37 8.58 8.49
N GLU A 87 -14.34 9.34 8.02
CA GLU A 87 -15.63 9.50 8.69
C GLU A 87 -16.43 8.19 8.71
N ARG A 88 -16.45 7.45 7.60
CA ARG A 88 -17.08 6.11 7.55
C ARG A 88 -16.36 5.12 8.48
N LEU A 89 -15.03 5.06 8.46
CA LEU A 89 -14.25 4.22 9.37
C LEU A 89 -14.45 4.64 10.83
N ASN A 90 -14.58 5.94 11.10
CA ASN A 90 -14.82 6.44 12.44
C ASN A 90 -16.21 6.05 12.96
N ALA A 91 -17.25 6.10 12.12
CA ALA A 91 -18.59 5.65 12.48
C ALA A 91 -18.62 4.16 12.84
N GLU A 92 -17.98 3.31 12.03
CA GLU A 92 -17.85 1.87 12.29
C GLU A 92 -17.08 1.60 13.61
N VAL A 93 -15.98 2.33 13.86
CA VAL A 93 -15.20 2.20 15.10
C VAL A 93 -15.99 2.69 16.31
N VAL A 94 -16.76 3.78 16.20
CA VAL A 94 -17.61 4.29 17.28
C VAL A 94 -18.71 3.29 17.59
N TYR A 95 -19.35 2.71 16.57
CA TYR A 95 -20.38 1.70 16.75
C TYR A 95 -19.81 0.41 17.39
N LEU A 96 -18.66 -0.07 16.92
CA LEU A 96 -17.98 -1.21 17.51
C LEU A 96 -17.60 -0.96 18.98
N LYS A 97 -17.05 0.22 19.29
CA LYS A 97 -16.78 0.64 20.67
C LYS A 97 -18.05 0.66 21.53
N PHE A 98 -19.15 1.16 20.98
CA PHE A 98 -20.44 1.18 21.68
C PHE A 98 -20.95 -0.21 22.00
N LEU A 99 -20.93 -1.13 21.03
CA LEU A 99 -21.31 -2.53 21.25
C LEU A 99 -20.47 -3.21 22.33
N MET A 100 -19.16 -2.97 22.33
CA MET A 100 -18.26 -3.49 23.36
C MET A 100 -18.62 -2.94 24.75
N CYS A 101 -18.94 -1.64 24.85
CA CYS A 101 -19.41 -1.05 26.11
C CYS A 101 -20.72 -1.66 26.60
N VAL A 102 -21.72 -1.83 25.73
CA VAL A 102 -23.00 -2.45 26.11
C VAL A 102 -22.79 -3.89 26.56
N GLN A 103 -21.97 -4.67 25.85
CA GLN A 103 -21.65 -6.05 26.22
C GLN A 103 -20.99 -6.13 27.61
N LEU A 104 -20.07 -5.21 27.91
CA LEU A 104 -19.44 -5.14 29.23
C LEU A 104 -20.45 -4.81 30.34
N LEU A 105 -21.38 -3.88 30.09
CA LEU A 105 -22.43 -3.54 31.04
C LEU A 105 -23.38 -4.72 31.31
N VAL A 106 -23.82 -5.41 30.26
CA VAL A 106 -24.67 -6.61 30.39
C VAL A 106 -23.93 -7.69 31.17
N SER A 107 -22.65 -7.93 30.85
CA SER A 107 -21.82 -8.89 31.57
C SER A 107 -21.70 -8.53 33.05
N LEU A 108 -21.50 -7.26 33.38
CA LEU A 108 -21.42 -6.79 34.77
C LEU A 108 -22.74 -7.04 35.52
N VAL A 109 -23.88 -6.70 34.91
CA VAL A 109 -25.21 -6.94 35.49
C VAL A 109 -25.43 -8.43 35.72
N CYS A 110 -25.09 -9.29 34.76
CA CYS A 110 -25.18 -10.74 34.91
C CYS A 110 -24.34 -11.26 36.08
N VAL A 111 -23.09 -10.80 36.22
CA VAL A 111 -22.21 -11.19 37.33
C VAL A 111 -22.81 -10.77 38.68
N VAL A 112 -23.33 -9.54 38.78
CA VAL A 112 -23.98 -9.07 40.02
C VAL A 112 -25.21 -9.91 40.36
N LEU A 113 -26.06 -10.21 39.38
CA LEU A 113 -27.24 -11.06 39.58
C LEU A 113 -26.86 -12.47 40.06
N ILE A 114 -25.83 -13.07 39.45
CA ILE A 114 -25.31 -14.38 39.89
C ILE A 114 -24.84 -14.31 41.33
N ILE A 115 -24.07 -13.29 41.71
CA ILE A 115 -23.59 -13.12 43.10
C ILE A 115 -24.78 -12.98 44.06
N VAL A 116 -25.79 -12.17 43.73
CA VAL A 116 -26.98 -11.99 44.58
C VAL A 116 -27.72 -13.31 44.77
N VAL A 117 -27.91 -14.09 43.71
CA VAL A 117 -28.55 -15.41 43.78
C VAL A 117 -27.73 -16.37 44.65
N LEU A 118 -26.41 -16.41 44.46
CA LEU A 118 -25.51 -17.26 45.26
C LEU A 118 -25.46 -16.85 46.73
N CYS A 119 -25.55 -15.56 47.05
CA CYS A 119 -25.59 -15.08 48.44
C CYS A 119 -26.97 -15.24 49.11
N LYS A 120 -28.02 -15.50 48.32
CA LYS A 120 -29.39 -15.73 48.80
C LYS A 120 -29.74 -17.22 48.94
N LEU A 121 -28.91 -18.10 48.39
CA LEU A 121 -28.92 -19.55 48.59
C LEU A 121 -28.09 -19.92 49.82
#